data_AF-A0A3A5V2T1-F1
#
_entry.id   AF-A0A3A5V2T1-F1
#
_cell.length_a   1.000
_cell.length_b   1.000
_cell.length_c   1.000
_cell.angle_alpha   90.00
_cell.angle_beta   90.00
_cell.angle_gamma   90.00
#
_symmetry.space_group_name_H-M   'P 1'
#
loop_
_entity.id
_entity.type
_entity.pdbx_description
1 polymer ?
#
loop_
_entity_poly.entity_id
_entity_poly.type
_entity_poly.pdbx_seq_one_letter_code
_entity_poly.pdbx_strand_id
1 'polypeptide(L)'
;MLLSTVVSQVINIGNDDGLSAYGDDWDDMSAFRKDINDMGIETKSLVSSPLLLADIEDPANTTYIIAGVERDTISLPQFSSDGFLTFADEDGYSPAEVDAIKEFVFAGGDVLVMDDFGYSSSIAEAFGVRFKGVQLYDTVYVTELDYNFVWMCVQENP
;
A
#
# COMPACT_ATOMS: atom_id res chain seq x y z
N MET A 1 -29.83 3.92 -11.35
CA MET A 1 -29.52 4.07 -9.91
C MET A 1 -28.39 3.14 -9.50
N LEU A 2 -28.54 1.80 -9.54
CA LEU A 2 -27.46 0.84 -9.21
C LEU A 2 -26.15 1.05 -9.98
N LEU A 3 -26.17 1.19 -11.30
CA LEU A 3 -24.94 1.40 -12.09
C LEU A 3 -24.24 2.72 -11.75
N SER A 4 -24.98 3.77 -11.41
CA SER A 4 -24.41 5.07 -11.03
C SER A 4 -23.81 5.03 -9.63
N THR A 5 -24.39 4.24 -8.72
CA THR A 5 -23.84 3.97 -7.39
C THR A 5 -22.55 3.16 -7.51
N VAL A 6 -22.53 2.12 -8.34
CA VAL A 6 -21.32 1.31 -8.59
C VAL A 6 -20.22 2.16 -9.22
N VAL A 7 -20.53 2.98 -10.23
CA VAL A 7 -19.52 3.85 -10.87
C VAL A 7 -19.01 4.95 -9.91
N SER A 8 -19.87 5.54 -9.09
CA SER A 8 -19.45 6.53 -8.08
C SER A 8 -18.69 5.92 -6.90
N GLN A 9 -18.71 4.60 -6.74
CA GLN A 9 -17.98 3.86 -5.70
C GLN A 9 -16.65 3.29 -6.22
N VAL A 10 -16.56 2.97 -7.52
CA VAL A 10 -15.30 2.56 -8.18
C VAL A 10 -14.39 3.77 -8.43
N ILE A 11 -14.97 4.96 -8.59
CA ILE A 11 -14.23 6.21 -8.60
C ILE A 11 -14.16 6.66 -7.14
N ASN A 12 -12.94 6.71 -6.58
CA ASN A 12 -12.72 7.29 -5.25
C ASN A 12 -12.92 8.82 -5.35
N ILE A 13 -14.18 9.27 -5.30
CA ILE A 13 -14.55 10.69 -5.33
C ILE A 13 -14.50 11.18 -3.87
N GLY A 14 -13.29 11.31 -3.30
CA GLY A 14 -13.17 11.80 -1.92
C GLY A 14 -11.79 11.74 -1.28
N ASN A 15 -10.92 10.82 -1.70
CA ASN A 15 -9.53 10.76 -1.22
C ASN A 15 -8.60 11.32 -2.31
N ASP A 16 -8.48 12.65 -2.35
CA ASP A 16 -7.50 13.35 -3.20
C ASP A 16 -6.10 13.40 -2.55
N ASP A 17 -6.02 13.09 -1.24
CA ASP A 17 -4.78 13.12 -0.45
C ASP A 17 -4.23 11.69 -0.34
N GLY A 18 -3.26 11.36 -1.18
CA GLY A 18 -2.56 10.09 -1.14
C GLY A 18 -1.14 10.25 -1.65
N LEU A 19 -0.20 9.45 -1.13
CA LEU A 19 1.22 9.55 -1.51
C LEU A 19 1.37 9.26 -3.02
N SER A 20 1.62 10.31 -3.81
CA SER A 20 1.77 10.19 -5.25
C SER A 20 3.23 10.28 -5.67
N ALA A 21 3.72 9.32 -6.45
CA ALA A 21 5.04 9.41 -7.07
C ALA A 21 5.12 10.45 -8.22
N TYR A 22 3.98 11.08 -8.56
CA TYR A 22 3.84 12.01 -9.68
C TYR A 22 3.28 13.38 -9.28
N GLY A 23 3.08 13.60 -7.98
CA GLY A 23 2.69 14.89 -7.42
C GLY A 23 3.83 15.90 -7.39
N ASP A 24 3.56 17.05 -6.78
CA ASP A 24 4.52 18.10 -6.45
C ASP A 24 4.31 18.71 -5.05
N ASP A 25 3.58 18.00 -4.18
CA ASP A 25 3.26 18.44 -2.81
C ASP A 25 4.22 17.83 -1.76
N TRP A 26 4.16 18.33 -0.53
CA TRP A 26 5.11 18.00 0.54
C TRP A 26 5.09 16.51 0.97
N ASP A 27 3.97 15.83 0.77
CA ASP A 27 3.72 14.42 1.09
C ASP A 27 3.88 13.51 -0.14
N ASP A 28 4.38 14.03 -1.26
CA ASP A 28 4.57 13.23 -2.47
C ASP A 28 5.81 12.30 -2.39
N MET A 29 5.90 11.37 -3.34
CA MET A 29 7.07 10.52 -3.55
C MET A 29 7.86 10.89 -4.81
N SER A 30 7.68 12.10 -5.32
CA SER A 30 8.26 12.54 -6.60
C SER A 30 9.79 12.63 -6.51
N ALA A 31 10.32 13.08 -5.37
CA ALA A 31 11.76 13.09 -5.09
C ALA A 31 12.36 11.68 -5.04
N PHE A 32 11.72 10.77 -4.31
CA PHE A 32 12.14 9.36 -4.26
C PHE A 32 12.14 8.73 -5.66
N ARG A 33 11.07 8.92 -6.43
CA ARG A 33 11.00 8.43 -7.82
C ARG A 33 12.11 9.03 -8.68
N LYS A 34 12.41 10.33 -8.53
CA LYS A 34 13.48 10.98 -9.28
C LYS A 34 14.83 10.35 -8.97
N ASP A 35 15.15 10.13 -7.70
CA ASP A 35 16.41 9.52 -7.29
C ASP A 35 16.57 8.11 -7.88
N ILE A 36 15.50 7.29 -7.89
CA ILE A 36 15.51 5.97 -8.52
C ILE A 36 15.76 6.05 -10.03
N ASN A 37 15.12 7.00 -10.73
CA ASN A 37 15.37 7.20 -12.16
C ASN A 37 16.80 7.71 -12.43
N ASP A 38 17.35 8.57 -11.56
CA ASP A 38 18.72 9.09 -11.67
C ASP A 38 19.77 7.97 -11.45
N MET A 39 19.40 6.90 -10.75
CA MET A 39 20.18 5.66 -10.65
C MET A 39 20.10 4.77 -11.91
N GLY A 40 19.28 5.14 -12.90
CA GLY A 40 19.08 4.38 -14.14
C GLY A 40 18.06 3.25 -14.03
N ILE A 41 17.24 3.23 -12.98
CA ILE A 41 16.19 2.23 -12.78
C ILE A 41 14.88 2.77 -13.36
N GLU A 42 14.19 1.97 -14.18
CA GLU A 42 12.92 2.37 -14.78
C GLU A 42 11.79 2.33 -13.74
N THR A 43 11.07 3.44 -13.58
CA THR A 43 9.89 3.53 -12.71
C THR A 43 8.60 3.54 -13.53
N LYS A 44 7.66 2.63 -13.22
CA LYS A 44 6.34 2.53 -13.84
C LYS A 44 5.25 2.71 -12.79
N SER A 45 4.15 3.37 -13.15
CA SER A 45 2.97 3.44 -12.30
C SER A 45 2.08 2.23 -12.53
N LEU A 46 1.52 1.70 -11.45
CA LEU A 46 0.46 0.70 -11.50
C LEU A 46 -0.82 1.38 -11.03
N VAL A 47 -1.70 1.75 -11.97
CA VAL A 47 -2.82 2.69 -11.73
C VAL A 47 -4.09 2.01 -11.21
N SER A 48 -4.21 0.68 -11.34
CA SER A 48 -5.49 -0.01 -11.12
C SER A 48 -5.48 -0.97 -9.93
N SER A 49 -4.75 -2.09 -10.04
CA SER A 49 -4.83 -3.18 -9.08
C SER A 49 -3.61 -4.09 -9.17
N PRO A 50 -3.09 -4.58 -8.01
CA PRO A 50 -1.99 -5.55 -7.97
C PRO A 50 -2.21 -6.82 -8.79
N LEU A 51 -3.44 -7.10 -9.24
CA LEU A 51 -3.73 -8.18 -10.19
C LEU A 51 -2.87 -8.11 -11.47
N LEU A 52 -2.42 -6.91 -11.88
CA LEU A 52 -1.54 -6.73 -13.03
C LEU A 52 -0.10 -7.21 -12.79
N LEU A 53 0.28 -7.54 -11.56
CA LEU A 53 1.61 -8.11 -11.29
C LEU A 53 1.81 -9.46 -11.99
N ALA A 54 0.73 -10.16 -12.31
CA ALA A 54 0.76 -11.39 -13.11
C ALA A 54 1.25 -11.18 -14.55
N ASP A 55 1.18 -9.94 -15.07
CA ASP A 55 1.60 -9.58 -16.42
C ASP A 55 3.06 -9.10 -16.48
N ILE A 56 3.77 -9.04 -15.35
CA ILE A 56 5.19 -8.66 -15.31
C ILE A 56 6.04 -9.81 -15.87
N GLU A 57 6.75 -9.55 -16.97
CA GLU A 57 7.54 -10.57 -17.68
C GLU A 57 8.74 -11.09 -16.89
N ASP A 58 9.39 -10.23 -16.10
CA ASP A 58 10.58 -10.57 -15.29
C ASP A 58 10.42 -10.09 -13.84
N PRO A 59 9.65 -10.83 -13.01
CA PRO A 59 9.46 -10.48 -11.60
C PRO A 59 10.78 -10.40 -10.84
N ALA A 60 11.75 -11.27 -11.14
CA ALA A 60 13.03 -11.35 -10.44
C ALA A 60 13.92 -10.10 -10.54
N ASN A 61 13.66 -9.23 -11.52
CA ASN A 61 14.32 -7.92 -11.66
C ASN A 61 13.36 -6.75 -11.44
N THR A 62 12.23 -7.00 -10.77
CA THR A 62 11.18 -6.01 -10.52
C THR A 62 10.93 -5.87 -9.02
N THR A 63 10.87 -4.62 -8.56
CA THR A 63 10.40 -4.28 -7.21
C THR A 63 9.06 -3.58 -7.28
N TYR A 64 8.05 -4.12 -6.59
CA TYR A 64 6.76 -3.49 -6.40
C TYR A 64 6.74 -2.70 -5.08
N ILE A 65 6.41 -1.41 -5.15
CA ILE A 65 6.41 -0.52 -3.99
C ILE A 65 4.97 -0.13 -3.66
N ILE A 66 4.59 -0.33 -2.40
CA ILE A 66 3.32 0.08 -1.81
C ILE A 66 3.64 1.14 -0.75
N ALA A 67 3.05 2.33 -0.88
CA ALA A 67 3.35 3.45 0.00
C ALA A 67 2.07 4.21 0.34
N GLY A 68 1.70 4.25 1.62
CA GLY A 68 0.57 5.05 2.13
C GLY A 68 -0.73 4.80 1.38
N VAL A 69 -0.99 3.55 0.99
CA VAL A 69 -2.20 3.19 0.23
C VAL A 69 -3.35 3.08 1.22
N GLU A 70 -4.17 4.12 1.27
CA GLU A 70 -5.45 4.09 1.98
C GLU A 70 -6.54 3.56 1.05
N ARG A 71 -6.87 2.28 1.23
CA ARG A 71 -7.96 1.62 0.50
C ARG A 71 -9.13 1.38 1.42
N ASP A 72 -10.05 2.32 1.40
CA ASP A 72 -11.37 2.16 2.01
C ASP A 72 -12.16 1.15 1.16
N THR A 73 -12.13 -0.12 1.58
CA THR A 73 -12.91 -1.16 0.92
C THR A 73 -14.33 -1.06 1.43
N ILE A 74 -15.24 -0.58 0.58
CA ILE A 74 -16.68 -0.77 0.83
C ILE A 74 -16.90 -2.27 1.03
N SER A 75 -17.37 -2.64 2.24
CA SER A 75 -17.74 -4.00 2.63
C SER A 75 -18.89 -4.51 1.76
N LEU A 76 -18.60 -4.85 0.51
CA LEU A 76 -19.54 -5.54 -0.36
C LEU A 76 -19.62 -7.00 0.13
N PRO A 77 -20.82 -7.56 0.24
CA PRO A 77 -20.97 -8.96 0.59
C PRO A 77 -20.32 -9.82 -0.52
N GLN A 78 -19.24 -10.51 -0.17
CA GLN A 78 -18.57 -11.46 -1.05
C GLN A 78 -19.16 -12.86 -0.81
N PHE A 79 -19.41 -13.59 -1.89
CA PHE A 79 -19.75 -15.01 -1.80
C PHE A 79 -18.46 -15.79 -1.57
N SER A 80 -18.29 -16.33 -0.37
CA SER A 80 -17.20 -17.26 -0.11
C SER A 80 -17.46 -18.60 -0.79
N SER A 81 -16.39 -19.35 -1.06
CA SER A 81 -16.45 -20.65 -1.75
C SER A 81 -17.26 -21.73 -1.03
N ASP A 82 -17.65 -21.47 0.22
CA ASP A 82 -18.51 -22.31 1.06
C ASP A 82 -19.99 -21.86 1.06
N GLY A 83 -20.35 -20.83 0.28
CA GLY A 83 -21.72 -20.38 0.10
C GLY A 83 -22.24 -19.41 1.18
N PHE A 84 -21.38 -18.92 2.06
CA PHE A 84 -21.73 -17.85 3.00
C PHE A 84 -21.51 -16.45 2.39
N LEU A 85 -22.31 -15.49 2.85
CA LEU A 85 -22.08 -14.07 2.59
C LEU A 85 -21.06 -13.58 3.61
N THR A 86 -19.84 -13.31 3.16
CA THR A 86 -18.79 -12.70 3.98
C THR A 86 -18.81 -11.20 3.73
N PHE A 87 -19.02 -10.40 4.77
CA PHE A 87 -18.77 -8.97 4.70
C PHE A 87 -17.25 -8.80 4.80
N ALA A 88 -16.62 -8.17 3.80
CA ALA A 88 -15.22 -7.82 3.91
C ALA A 88 -15.09 -6.78 5.04
N ASP A 89 -14.57 -7.22 6.18
CA ASP A 89 -14.50 -6.43 7.41
C ASP A 89 -13.16 -5.68 7.56
N GLU A 90 -12.25 -5.81 6.60
CA GLU A 90 -10.92 -5.21 6.73
C GLU A 90 -10.61 -4.33 5.52
N ASP A 91 -10.40 -3.05 5.83
CA ASP A 91 -9.79 -2.05 4.97
C ASP A 91 -8.49 -2.57 4.35
N GLY A 92 -8.24 -2.20 3.09
CA GLY A 92 -6.98 -2.52 2.40
C GLY A 92 -7.13 -3.38 1.14
N TYR A 93 -6.26 -4.38 1.02
CA TYR A 93 -6.18 -5.24 -0.16
C TYR A 93 -7.14 -6.42 -0.08
N SER A 94 -7.86 -6.67 -1.19
CA SER A 94 -8.73 -7.85 -1.29
C SER A 94 -7.91 -9.15 -1.29
N PRO A 95 -8.51 -10.30 -0.92
CA PRO A 95 -7.80 -11.59 -0.93
C PRO A 95 -7.14 -11.93 -2.27
N ALA A 96 -7.81 -11.61 -3.39
CA ALA A 96 -7.27 -11.84 -4.73
C ALA A 96 -6.04 -10.96 -5.03
N GLU A 97 -6.01 -9.72 -4.54
CA GLU A 97 -4.86 -8.84 -4.69
C GLU A 97 -3.69 -9.26 -3.82
N VAL A 98 -3.97 -9.70 -2.58
CA VAL A 98 -2.96 -10.29 -1.70
C VAL A 98 -2.34 -11.55 -2.35
N ASP A 99 -3.17 -12.41 -2.95
CA ASP A 99 -2.68 -13.59 -3.67
C ASP A 99 -1.83 -13.23 -4.90
N ALA A 100 -2.24 -12.23 -5.70
CA ALA A 100 -1.42 -11.75 -6.82
C ALA A 100 -0.05 -11.21 -6.36
N ILE A 101 0.00 -10.48 -5.26
CA ILE A 101 1.26 -10.00 -4.67
C ILE A 101 2.13 -11.18 -4.19
N LYS A 102 1.54 -12.18 -3.54
CA LYS A 102 2.27 -13.39 -3.12
C LYS A 102 2.85 -14.15 -4.30
N GLU A 103 2.06 -14.34 -5.36
CA GLU A 103 2.51 -15.01 -6.58
C GLU A 103 3.67 -14.26 -7.24
N PHE A 104 3.62 -12.93 -7.29
CA PHE A 104 4.72 -12.10 -7.76
C PHE A 104 6.00 -12.29 -6.94
N VAL A 105 5.90 -12.33 -5.60
CA VAL A 105 7.05 -12.60 -4.72
C VAL A 105 7.59 -14.02 -4.93
N PHE A 106 6.72 -15.02 -5.06
CA PHE A 106 7.15 -16.40 -5.33
C PHE A 106 7.75 -16.59 -6.72
N ALA A 107 7.41 -15.72 -7.67
CA ALA A 107 8.07 -15.65 -8.98
C ALA A 107 9.45 -14.96 -8.93
N GLY A 108 9.87 -14.48 -7.75
CA GLY A 108 11.19 -13.89 -7.50
C GLY A 108 11.18 -12.37 -7.35
N GLY A 109 10.02 -11.71 -7.46
CA GLY A 109 9.92 -10.28 -7.29
C GLY A 109 10.03 -9.80 -5.85
N ASP A 110 10.44 -8.56 -5.69
CA ASP A 110 10.57 -7.91 -4.39
C ASP A 110 9.38 -6.98 -4.12
N VAL A 111 8.87 -6.99 -2.89
CA VAL A 111 7.79 -6.08 -2.47
C VAL A 111 8.26 -5.24 -1.30
N LEU A 112 8.21 -3.92 -1.46
CA LEU A 112 8.46 -2.95 -0.39
C LEU A 112 7.13 -2.35 0.06
N VAL A 113 6.78 -2.57 1.32
CA VAL A 113 5.55 -2.05 1.95
C VAL A 113 5.92 -0.94 2.93
N MET A 114 5.35 0.23 2.73
CA MET A 114 5.42 1.38 3.63
C MET A 114 3.99 1.78 3.98
N ASP A 115 3.60 1.53 5.22
CA ASP A 115 2.23 1.67 5.70
C ASP A 115 2.24 2.34 7.08
N ASP A 116 1.31 3.25 7.30
CA ASP A 116 1.15 4.08 8.49
C ASP A 116 -0.18 3.81 9.21
N PHE A 117 -1.25 3.48 8.47
CA PHE A 117 -2.58 3.22 9.01
C PHE A 117 -2.99 1.74 9.04
N GLY A 118 -2.21 0.84 8.44
CA GLY A 118 -2.41 -0.60 8.54
C GLY A 118 -3.20 -1.24 7.40
N TYR A 119 -3.51 -0.49 6.33
CA TYR A 119 -4.21 -0.96 5.13
C TYR A 119 -3.44 -2.07 4.36
N SER A 120 -2.14 -2.21 4.60
CA SER A 120 -1.29 -3.24 4.00
C SER A 120 -1.02 -4.42 4.95
N SER A 121 -1.71 -4.47 6.11
CA SER A 121 -1.51 -5.54 7.10
C SER A 121 -1.78 -6.94 6.52
N SER A 122 -2.83 -7.09 5.71
CA SER A 122 -3.17 -8.37 5.07
C SER A 122 -2.05 -8.93 4.17
N ILE A 123 -1.24 -8.04 3.57
CA ILE A 123 -0.05 -8.45 2.81
C ILE A 123 1.02 -8.99 3.77
N ALA A 124 1.34 -8.28 4.85
CA ALA A 124 2.33 -8.74 5.82
C ALA A 124 1.93 -10.08 6.46
N GLU A 125 0.64 -10.24 6.77
CA GLU A 125 0.09 -11.47 7.35
C GLU A 125 0.21 -12.67 6.43
N ALA A 126 0.06 -12.48 5.12
CA ALA A 126 0.28 -13.52 4.13
C ALA A 126 1.70 -14.11 4.14
N PHE A 127 2.69 -13.34 4.62
CA PHE A 127 4.07 -13.78 4.81
C PHE A 127 4.39 -14.13 6.28
N GLY A 128 3.37 -14.24 7.14
CA GLY A 128 3.50 -14.63 8.54
C GLY A 128 3.98 -13.51 9.46
N VAL A 129 4.00 -12.26 8.99
CA VAL A 129 4.34 -11.07 9.77
C VAL A 129 3.06 -10.39 10.24
N ARG A 130 3.01 -9.99 11.52
CA ARG A 130 1.86 -9.27 12.07
C ARG A 130 2.31 -7.99 12.74
N PHE A 131 1.64 -6.90 12.39
CA PHE A 131 1.77 -5.65 13.13
C PHE A 131 0.95 -5.74 14.42
N LYS A 132 1.52 -5.22 15.51
CA LYS A 132 0.83 -5.23 16.81
C LYS A 132 -0.22 -4.10 16.93
N GLY A 133 -0.22 -3.15 15.99
CA GLY A 133 -1.13 -1.99 16.02
C GLY A 133 -0.90 -1.07 17.21
N VAL A 134 0.31 -1.05 17.76
CA VAL A 134 0.67 -0.17 18.88
C VAL A 134 1.68 0.87 18.42
N GLN A 135 1.47 2.09 18.89
CA GLN A 135 2.46 3.16 18.70
C GLN A 135 3.71 2.84 19.51
N LEU A 136 4.86 2.89 18.84
CA LEU A 136 6.16 2.73 19.48
C LEU A 136 6.78 4.11 19.63
N TYR A 137 6.91 4.56 20.88
CA TYR A 137 7.54 5.84 21.20
C TYR A 137 8.98 5.60 21.65
N ASP A 138 9.90 6.42 21.15
CA ASP A 138 11.25 6.52 21.73
C ASP A 138 11.25 7.57 22.86
N THR A 139 12.27 7.50 23.71
CA THR A 139 12.60 8.44 24.77
C THR A 139 12.70 9.90 24.32
N VAL A 140 12.97 10.15 23.04
CA VAL A 140 13.02 11.49 22.45
C VAL A 140 11.68 11.98 21.89
N TYR A 141 10.61 11.18 22.00
CA TYR A 141 9.28 11.57 21.52
C TYR A 141 8.72 12.75 22.30
N VAL A 142 8.27 13.78 21.58
CA VAL A 142 7.68 15.01 22.13
C VAL A 142 6.24 15.10 21.64
N THR A 143 5.29 14.96 22.56
CA THR A 143 3.83 14.95 22.29
C THR A 143 3.31 16.24 21.66
N GLU A 144 4.02 17.34 21.84
CA GLU A 144 3.66 18.68 21.35
C GLU A 144 4.10 18.92 19.91
N LEU A 145 4.97 18.08 19.35
CA LEU A 145 5.34 18.11 17.95
C LEU A 145 4.32 17.27 17.17
N ASP A 146 3.62 17.89 16.24
CA ASP A 146 2.61 17.24 15.41
C ASP A 146 3.23 16.55 14.17
N TYR A 147 2.38 16.10 13.24
CA TYR A 147 2.79 15.43 12.01
C TYR A 147 3.64 16.30 11.06
N ASN A 148 3.80 17.60 11.32
CA ASN A 148 4.64 18.49 10.50
C ASN A 148 6.14 18.30 10.73
N PHE A 149 6.54 17.41 11.65
CA PHE A 149 7.94 17.15 11.98
C PHE A 149 8.36 15.76 11.51
N VAL A 150 9.37 15.69 10.64
CA VAL A 150 10.00 14.43 10.23
C VAL A 150 10.88 13.93 11.37
N TRP A 151 10.48 12.84 12.00
CA TRP A 151 11.27 12.18 13.04
C TRP A 151 12.38 11.35 12.38
N MET A 152 13.62 11.82 12.51
CA MET A 152 14.81 11.04 12.14
C MET A 152 15.45 10.47 13.40
N CYS A 153 15.61 9.14 13.45
CA CYS A 153 16.47 8.52 14.45
C CYS A 153 17.93 8.79 14.10
N VAL A 154 18.55 9.76 14.77
CA VAL A 154 20.00 9.99 14.71
C VAL A 154 20.62 9.30 15.90
N GLN A 155 21.12 8.06 15.72
CA GLN A 155 21.98 7.43 16.72
C GLN A 155 23.43 7.85 16.50
N GLU A 156 24.07 8.39 17.54
CA GLU A 156 25.50 8.76 17.51
C GLU A 156 26.43 7.54 17.35
N ASN A 157 25.97 6.31 17.58
CA ASN A 157 26.72 5.07 17.30
C ASN A 157 25.78 3.89 16.95
N PRO A 158 25.82 3.38 15.70
CA PRO A 158 25.04 2.23 15.23
C PRO A 158 25.60 0.86 15.68
#